data_AF-A0A158BJS0-F1
#
_entry.id   AF-A0A158BJS0-F1
#
_cell.length_a   1.000
_cell.length_b   1.000
_cell.length_c   1.000
_cell.angle_alpha   90.00
_cell.angle_beta   90.00
_cell.angle_gamma   90.00
#
_symmetry.space_group_name_H-M   'P 1'
#
loop_
_entity.id
_entity.type
_entity.pdbx_description
1 polymer ?
#
loop_
_entity_poly.entity_id
_entity_poly.type
_entity_poly.pdbx_seq_one_letter_code
_entity_poly.pdbx_strand_id
1 'polypeptide(L)'
;MGQAKQRGTKDERIALAKAKMDALRPEKLVCGACKTAFSDFDAMDTRNMKGIHAAFGGTCPSCGETVLAFSGDKDAVADAMIAWQDAMGSEGKLGMQSRSGQHIPFED
;
A
#
# COMPACT_ATOMS: atom_id res chain seq x y z
N MET A 1 0.50 22.88 41.53
CA MET A 1 0.60 23.42 40.16
C MET A 1 1.68 22.66 39.39
N GLY A 2 1.35 21.51 38.79
CA GLY A 2 2.32 20.69 38.05
C GLY A 2 1.71 20.24 36.72
N GLN A 3 1.75 21.12 35.71
CA GLN A 3 1.20 20.87 34.39
C GLN A 3 2.15 19.93 33.62
N ALA A 4 1.98 18.63 33.83
CA ALA A 4 2.61 17.60 33.03
C ALA A 4 2.01 17.63 31.61
N LYS A 5 2.75 18.27 30.70
CA LYS A 5 2.68 18.23 29.23
C LYS A 5 1.63 17.25 28.69
N GLN A 6 0.55 17.82 28.16
CA GLN A 6 -0.40 17.18 27.24
C GLN A 6 0.36 16.71 25.99
N ARG A 7 0.99 15.55 26.06
CA ARG A 7 1.34 14.78 24.86
C ARG A 7 0.04 14.11 24.44
N GLY A 8 -0.48 14.49 23.27
CA GLY A 8 -1.78 14.05 22.74
C GLY A 8 -2.16 12.61 23.10
N THR A 9 -3.43 12.44 23.43
CA THR A 9 -3.99 11.19 23.93
C THR A 9 -3.69 10.03 22.97
N LYS A 10 -3.68 8.80 23.48
CA LYS A 10 -3.45 7.59 22.65
C LYS A 10 -4.44 7.55 21.46
N ASP A 11 -5.66 8.02 21.69
CA ASP A 11 -6.73 8.18 20.70
C ASP A 11 -6.36 9.15 19.58
N GLU A 12 -5.85 10.35 19.90
CA GLU A 12 -5.40 11.32 18.88
C GLU A 12 -4.27 10.76 18.01
N ARG A 13 -3.37 9.95 18.59
CA ARG A 13 -2.31 9.30 17.81
C ARG A 13 -2.84 8.22 16.87
N ILE A 14 -3.86 7.46 17.29
CA ILE A 14 -4.51 6.45 16.45
C ILE A 14 -5.32 7.14 15.34
N ALA A 15 -6.05 8.21 15.65
CA ALA A 15 -6.82 8.98 14.69
C ALA A 15 -5.92 9.64 13.64
N LEU A 16 -4.80 10.24 14.05
CA LEU A 16 -3.82 10.84 13.13
C LEU A 16 -3.16 9.78 12.24
N ALA A 17 -2.84 8.61 12.79
CA ALA A 17 -2.31 7.50 12.00
C ALA A 17 -3.34 6.99 10.98
N LYS A 18 -4.60 6.82 11.39
CA LYS A 18 -5.70 6.44 10.48
C LYS A 18 -5.92 7.49 9.39
N ALA A 19 -5.95 8.78 9.72
CA ALA A 19 -6.14 9.86 8.75
C ALA A 19 -5.01 9.93 7.71
N LYS A 20 -3.76 9.66 8.12
CA LYS A 20 -2.63 9.58 7.18
C LYS A 20 -2.74 8.38 6.24
N MET A 21 -3.20 7.23 6.75
CA MET A 21 -3.41 6.04 5.92
C MET A 21 -4.59 6.22 4.96
N ASP A 22 -5.67 6.85 5.42
CA ASP A 22 -6.84 7.16 4.59
C ASP A 22 -6.49 8.14 3.46
N ALA A 23 -5.67 9.16 3.74
CA ALA A 23 -5.18 10.09 2.72
C ALA A 23 -4.28 9.41 1.66
N LEU A 24 -3.62 8.32 2.01
CA LEU A 24 -2.77 7.53 1.11
C LEU A 24 -3.52 6.38 0.43
N ARG A 25 -4.76 6.10 0.86
CA ARG A 25 -5.57 5.01 0.31
C ARG A 25 -6.01 5.35 -1.12
N PRO A 26 -5.68 4.51 -2.12
CA PRO A 26 -6.23 4.67 -3.46
C PRO A 26 -7.73 4.36 -3.44
N GLU A 27 -8.51 4.94 -4.35
CA GLU A 27 -9.95 4.63 -4.43
C GLU A 27 -10.19 3.18 -4.89
N LYS A 28 -9.25 2.65 -5.66
CA LYS A 28 -9.30 1.31 -6.25
C LYS A 28 -7.88 0.78 -6.46
N LEU A 29 -7.70 -0.52 -6.27
CA LEU A 29 -6.52 -1.24 -6.74
C LEU A 29 -6.78 -1.77 -8.14
N VAL A 30 -5.76 -1.74 -8.99
CA VAL A 30 -5.82 -2.30 -10.34
C VAL A 30 -4.94 -3.53 -10.40
N CYS A 31 -5.54 -4.66 -10.81
CA CYS A 31 -4.81 -5.91 -10.97
C CYS A 31 -3.77 -5.80 -12.10
N GLY A 32 -2.50 -6.11 -11.79
CA GLY A 32 -1.43 -6.15 -12.79
C GLY A 32 -1.66 -7.19 -13.89
N ALA A 33 -2.35 -8.29 -13.59
CA ALA A 33 -2.60 -9.39 -14.52
C ALA A 33 -3.74 -9.15 -15.49
N CYS A 34 -4.95 -8.84 -14.99
CA CYS A 34 -6.16 -8.71 -15.82
C CYS A 34 -6.66 -7.26 -15.98
N LYS A 35 -5.98 -6.28 -15.37
CA LYS A 35 -6.34 -4.85 -15.36
C LYS A 35 -7.69 -4.52 -14.73
N THR A 36 -8.32 -5.47 -14.04
CA THR A 36 -9.54 -5.22 -13.27
C THR A 36 -9.25 -4.29 -12.11
N ALA A 37 -10.00 -3.19 -12.03
CA ALA A 37 -10.02 -2.33 -10.88
C ALA A 37 -11.01 -2.86 -9.83
N PHE A 38 -10.61 -2.89 -8.56
CA PHE A 38 -11.46 -3.35 -7.47
C PHE A 38 -11.19 -2.53 -6.19
N SER A 39 -12.23 -2.37 -5.37
CA SER A 39 -12.20 -1.60 -4.13
C SER A 39 -12.10 -2.49 -2.88
N ASP A 40 -12.22 -3.80 -3.06
CA ASP A 40 -12.17 -4.78 -1.98
C ASP A 40 -10.72 -5.16 -1.66
N PHE A 41 -10.11 -4.37 -0.78
CA PHE A 41 -8.74 -4.54 -0.35
C PHE A 41 -8.52 -3.96 1.04
N ASP A 42 -7.54 -4.49 1.74
CA ASP A 42 -7.20 -4.09 3.10
C ASP A 42 -5.89 -3.32 3.15
N ALA A 43 -5.78 -2.45 4.15
CA ALA A 43 -4.52 -1.81 4.49
C ALA A 43 -3.64 -2.82 5.25
N MET A 44 -2.39 -2.95 4.81
CA MET A 44 -1.40 -3.81 5.45
C MET A 44 -0.57 -3.01 6.46
N ASP A 45 0.02 -3.73 7.42
CA ASP A 45 0.90 -3.13 8.40
C ASP A 45 2.27 -2.81 7.82
N THR A 46 2.59 -1.53 7.70
CA THR A 46 3.87 -1.02 7.16
C THR A 46 4.84 -0.55 8.25
N ARG A 47 4.53 -0.75 9.55
CA ARG A 47 5.33 -0.19 10.65
C ARG A 47 6.81 -0.62 10.65
N ASN A 48 7.11 -1.80 10.09
CA ASN A 48 8.46 -2.34 9.99
C ASN A 48 9.08 -2.15 8.59
N MET A 49 8.39 -1.48 7.68
CA MET A 49 8.84 -1.25 6.31
C MET A 49 9.37 0.19 6.18
N LYS A 50 10.67 0.37 6.40
CA LYS A 50 11.29 1.70 6.33
C LYS A 50 11.11 2.31 4.93
N GLY A 51 10.57 3.52 4.86
CA GLY A 51 10.29 4.22 3.59
C GLY A 51 8.98 3.83 2.91
N ILE A 52 8.25 2.82 3.41
CA ILE A 52 6.87 2.54 2.98
C ILE A 52 5.89 3.23 3.92
N HIS A 53 5.10 4.14 3.38
CA HIS A 53 4.12 4.91 4.13
C HIS A 53 2.78 4.18 4.23
N ALA A 54 2.36 3.50 3.16
CA ALA A 54 1.14 2.69 3.15
C ALA A 54 1.31 1.49 2.22
N ALA A 55 0.66 0.39 2.57
CA ALA A 55 0.59 -0.80 1.73
C ALA A 55 -0.85 -1.29 1.73
N PHE A 56 -1.30 -1.75 0.58
CA PHE A 56 -2.66 -2.25 0.37
C PHE A 56 -2.59 -3.58 -0.34
N GLY A 57 -3.39 -4.53 0.11
CA GLY A 57 -3.42 -5.88 -0.43
C GLY A 57 -4.83 -6.42 -0.55
N GLY A 58 -5.10 -7.16 -1.62
CA GLY A 58 -6.38 -7.81 -1.82
C GLY A 58 -6.33 -8.84 -2.93
N THR A 59 -7.33 -9.71 -2.97
CA THR A 59 -7.48 -10.73 -4.01
C THR A 59 -8.34 -10.18 -5.13
N CYS A 60 -7.87 -10.24 -6.37
CA CYS A 60 -8.62 -9.77 -7.52
C CYS A 60 -9.89 -10.64 -7.72
N PRO A 61 -11.10 -10.05 -7.70
CA PRO A 61 -12.33 -10.82 -7.84
C PRO A 61 -12.53 -11.40 -9.25
N SER A 62 -11.77 -10.93 -10.25
CA SER A 62 -11.90 -11.36 -11.64
C SER A 62 -11.00 -12.55 -12.00
N CYS A 63 -9.80 -12.64 -11.43
CA CYS A 63 -8.82 -13.68 -11.79
C CYS A 63 -8.26 -14.44 -10.58
N GLY A 64 -8.57 -14.03 -9.35
CA GLY A 64 -8.08 -14.68 -8.14
C GLY A 64 -6.64 -14.32 -7.75
N GLU A 65 -5.96 -13.49 -8.52
CA GLU A 65 -4.58 -13.07 -8.24
C GLU A 65 -4.47 -12.19 -7.00
N THR A 66 -3.40 -12.39 -6.21
CA THR A 66 -3.09 -11.50 -5.09
C THR A 66 -2.44 -10.23 -5.62
N VAL A 67 -3.04 -9.08 -5.33
CA VAL A 67 -2.55 -7.77 -5.77
C VAL A 67 -2.08 -6.99 -4.56
N LEU A 68 -0.83 -6.52 -4.62
CA LEU A 68 -0.25 -5.61 -3.64
C LEU A 68 0.05 -4.26 -4.26
N ALA A 69 -0.15 -3.21 -3.48
CA ALA A 69 0.20 -1.84 -3.82
C ALA A 69 0.95 -1.20 -2.66
N PHE A 70 2.15 -0.70 -2.94
CA PHE A 70 2.97 0.03 -1.98
C PHE A 70 2.97 1.52 -2.32
N SER A 71 2.92 2.35 -1.29
CA SER A 71 3.04 3.81 -1.39
C SER A 71 4.10 4.27 -0.39
N GLY A 72 5.13 4.97 -0.88
CA GLY A 72 6.29 5.32 -0.08
C GLY A 72 7.35 6.06 -0.89
N ASP A 73 8.55 6.12 -0.34
CA ASP A 73 9.76 6.58 -1.03
C ASP A 73 10.06 5.68 -2.22
N LYS A 74 10.53 6.27 -3.33
CA LYS A 74 10.78 5.53 -4.58
C LYS A 74 11.68 4.33 -4.39
N ASP A 75 12.80 4.52 -3.69
CA ASP A 75 13.79 3.45 -3.45
C ASP A 75 13.20 2.34 -2.57
N ALA A 76 12.45 2.71 -1.52
CA ALA A 76 11.81 1.73 -0.64
C ALA A 76 10.70 0.94 -1.36
N VAL A 77 9.93 1.58 -2.23
CA VAL A 77 8.92 0.92 -3.06
C VAL A 77 9.58 -0.05 -4.04
N ALA A 78 10.68 0.34 -4.67
CA ALA A 78 11.45 -0.53 -5.55
C ALA A 78 11.98 -1.76 -4.79
N ASP A 79 12.61 -1.56 -3.63
CA ASP A 79 13.12 -2.64 -2.77
C ASP A 79 11.98 -3.60 -2.35
N ALA A 80 10.81 -3.06 -1.98
CA ALA A 80 9.65 -3.87 -1.60
C ALA A 80 9.10 -4.67 -2.79
N MET A 81 9.10 -4.11 -4.00
CA MET A 81 8.67 -4.80 -5.21
C MET A 81 9.63 -5.94 -5.58
N ILE A 82 10.94 -5.73 -5.45
CA ILE A 82 11.96 -6.77 -5.68
C ILE A 82 11.80 -7.89 -4.66
N ALA A 83 11.72 -7.57 -3.37
CA ALA A 83 11.54 -8.57 -2.32
C ALA A 83 10.25 -9.38 -2.50
N TRP A 84 9.19 -8.76 -3.02
CA TRP A 84 7.92 -9.43 -3.33
C TRP A 84 8.04 -10.39 -4.53
N GLN A 85 8.75 -9.99 -5.60
CA GLN A 85 9.04 -10.89 -6.72
C GLN A 85 9.89 -12.08 -6.29
N ASP A 86 10.91 -11.86 -5.48
CA ASP A 86 11.76 -12.94 -4.95
C ASP A 86 10.95 -13.93 -4.09
N ALA A 87 10.00 -13.43 -3.30
CA ALA A 87 9.17 -14.24 -2.41
C ALA A 87 8.09 -15.06 -3.15
N MET A 88 7.47 -14.48 -4.19
CA MET A 88 6.44 -15.18 -4.98
C MET A 88 6.99 -15.99 -6.14
N GLY A 89 8.28 -15.86 -6.45
CA GLY A 89 8.82 -16.32 -7.73
C GLY A 89 8.37 -15.41 -8.89
N SER A 90 8.97 -15.62 -10.06
CA SER A 90 8.85 -14.78 -11.27
C SER A 90 7.44 -14.61 -11.86
N GLU A 91 6.39 -15.02 -11.17
CA GLU A 91 4.98 -14.93 -11.58
C GLU A 91 4.34 -13.59 -11.17
N GLY A 92 4.98 -12.84 -10.27
CA GLY A 92 4.52 -11.52 -9.84
C GLY A 92 4.65 -10.44 -10.93
N LYS A 93 3.51 -9.98 -11.47
CA LYS A 93 3.45 -8.86 -12.42
C LYS A 93 3.57 -7.52 -11.70
N LEU A 94 4.64 -6.78 -12.00
CA LEU A 94 4.88 -5.45 -11.47
C LEU A 94 4.26 -4.34 -12.31
N GLY A 95 3.90 -3.25 -11.65
CA GLY A 95 3.39 -2.05 -12.29
C GLY A 95 3.29 -0.90 -11.30
N MET A 96 3.26 0.31 -11.84
CA MET A 96 2.90 1.50 -11.08
C MET A 96 1.41 1.75 -11.22
N GLN A 97 0.76 2.18 -10.15
CA GLN A 97 -0.61 2.66 -10.23
C GLN A 97 -0.76 4.00 -9.54
N SER A 98 -1.42 4.95 -10.21
CA SER A 98 -1.76 6.24 -9.62
C SER A 98 -2.89 6.08 -8.60
N ARG A 99 -3.05 7.08 -7.72
CA ARG A 99 -4.19 7.12 -6.78
C ARG A 99 -5.55 7.15 -7.48
N SER A 100 -5.60 7.66 -8.73
CA SER A 100 -6.79 7.66 -9.59
C SER A 100 -7.04 6.32 -10.29
N GLY A 101 -6.19 5.32 -10.06
CA GLY A 101 -6.28 3.99 -10.64
C GLY A 101 -5.85 3.91 -12.10
N GLN A 102 -4.91 4.77 -12.52
CA GLN A 102 -4.19 4.59 -13.78
C GLN A 102 -3.06 3.59 -13.53
N HIS A 103 -3.13 2.42 -14.14
CA HIS A 103 -2.08 1.41 -14.06
C HIS A 103 -1.12 1.56 -15.25
N ILE A 104 0.17 1.78 -14.96
CA ILE A 104 1.27 1.76 -15.91
C ILE A 104 2.05 0.46 -15.67
N PRO A 105 2.02 -0.50 -16.62
CA PRO A 105 2.84 -1.71 -16.53
C PRO A 105 4.32 -1.35 -16.40
N PHE A 106 5.05 -2.12 -15.60
CA PHE A 106 6.51 -2.10 -15.67
C PHE A 106 6.88 -2.95 -16.88
N GLU A 107 7.26 -2.31 -17.98
CA GLU A 107 7.82 -2.99 -19.16
C GLU A 107 9.33 -3.13 -18.91
N ASP A 108 9.85 -4.35 -19.10
CA ASP A 108 11.28 -4.71 -18.96
C ASP A 108 12.17 -3.99 -19.98
#